data_AF-A0A0C1RLC8-F1
#
_entry.id   AF-A0A0C1RLC8-F1
#
_cell.length_a   1.000
_cell.length_b   1.000
_cell.length_c   1.000
_cell.angle_alpha   90.00
_cell.angle_beta   90.00
_cell.angle_gamma   90.00
#
_symmetry.space_group_name_H-M   'P 1'
#
loop_
_entity.id
_entity.type
_entity.pdbx_description
1 polymer ?
#
loop_
_entity_poly.entity_id
_entity_poly.type
_entity_poly.pdbx_seq_one_letter_code
_entity_poly.pdbx_strand_id
1 'polypeptide(L)'
;MHAVSSLYNGPLEEKRIIQLVSHLRSELAVEPSLGISFAWAGYTNSDQNCFEELSDILTIYGHLKELILIASSGIVGQGIENEGQASFSLMLLHHEALKVQGIPIDTQLIDSLEIVDNWKAIVSFDPSEIKGFAVFSEPNFPIERFLKYLNQAYPNIPAWGGIPTGKENEPCIYYNRKPISGCLLVPFAGDIQLDVIVSQACRPIGEPYMITNAEQNILYTLGRKTAYQALAKAFDSLSEKERLAVQGHLFIGLAVSEYLEEFKQGDFIIRNILGADPSTGAIAIGALARIGQTVQYQLRDPASATLSLQKMLEEEKLKAASRKVAPYAVLQAICTGRGKNLFGPSANVDAKSVQDYFPGIPQAGFFANGEIGPSWGMNFLHGYSTSIAFLT
;
A
#
# COMPACT_ATOMS: atom_id res chain seq x y z
N MET A 1 8.47 -23.22 5.09
CA MET A 1 7.49 -22.14 4.84
C MET A 1 6.92 -22.39 3.47
N HIS A 2 5.61 -22.39 3.35
CA HIS A 2 4.95 -22.66 2.07
C HIS A 2 3.89 -21.61 1.85
N ALA A 3 3.84 -21.09 0.63
CA ALA A 3 2.73 -20.29 0.17
C ALA A 3 2.30 -20.81 -1.20
N VAL A 4 1.03 -20.64 -1.48
CA VAL A 4 0.44 -20.87 -2.79
C VAL A 4 -0.55 -19.75 -3.06
N SER A 5 -0.70 -19.37 -4.32
CA SER A 5 -1.66 -18.35 -4.70
C SER A 5 -2.26 -18.61 -6.06
N SER A 6 -3.51 -18.22 -6.24
CA SER A 6 -4.18 -18.30 -7.53
C SER A 6 -5.04 -17.08 -7.80
N LEU A 7 -5.30 -16.87 -9.08
CA LEU A 7 -6.17 -15.84 -9.61
C LEU A 7 -7.48 -16.48 -10.10
N TYR A 8 -8.59 -16.05 -9.53
CA TYR A 8 -9.93 -16.36 -10.00
C TYR A 8 -10.42 -15.28 -10.97
N ASN A 9 -10.92 -15.67 -12.14
CA ASN A 9 -11.49 -14.76 -13.13
C ASN A 9 -12.95 -15.11 -13.42
N GLY A 10 -13.83 -14.10 -13.42
CA GLY A 10 -15.25 -14.20 -13.74
C GLY A 10 -16.19 -14.03 -12.53
N PRO A 11 -17.49 -14.33 -12.69
CA PRO A 11 -18.49 -14.23 -11.63
C PRO A 11 -18.20 -15.22 -10.50
N LEU A 12 -18.64 -14.93 -9.28
CA LEU A 12 -18.49 -15.84 -8.13
C LEU A 12 -19.39 -17.07 -8.32
N GLU A 13 -18.78 -18.21 -8.60
CA GLU A 13 -19.48 -19.48 -8.78
C GLU A 13 -18.98 -20.47 -7.72
N GLU A 14 -19.85 -20.86 -6.79
CA GLU A 14 -19.51 -21.68 -5.63
C GLU A 14 -18.65 -22.90 -5.99
N LYS A 15 -19.07 -23.70 -6.98
CA LYS A 15 -18.33 -24.90 -7.42
C LYS A 15 -16.91 -24.59 -7.89
N ARG A 16 -16.70 -23.49 -8.63
CA ARG A 16 -15.38 -23.10 -9.14
C ARG A 16 -14.51 -22.55 -8.01
N ILE A 17 -15.10 -21.81 -7.07
CA ILE A 17 -14.40 -21.32 -5.88
C ILE A 17 -13.93 -22.50 -5.02
N ILE A 18 -14.82 -23.47 -4.75
CA ILE A 18 -14.49 -24.70 -4.00
C ILE A 18 -13.35 -25.45 -4.68
N GLN A 19 -13.40 -25.63 -6.00
CA GLN A 19 -12.34 -26.28 -6.76
C GLN A 19 -11.00 -25.55 -6.62
N LEU A 20 -11.00 -24.22 -6.77
CA LEU A 20 -9.79 -23.40 -6.64
C LEU A 20 -9.18 -23.50 -5.25
N VAL A 21 -9.96 -23.28 -4.19
CA VAL A 21 -9.42 -23.29 -2.82
C VAL A 21 -9.00 -24.68 -2.38
N SER A 22 -9.73 -25.73 -2.79
CA SER A 22 -9.35 -27.12 -2.52
C SER A 22 -8.06 -27.51 -3.23
N HIS A 23 -7.87 -27.02 -4.46
CA HIS A 23 -6.64 -27.23 -5.22
C HIS A 23 -5.44 -26.55 -4.53
N LEU A 24 -5.57 -25.27 -4.17
CA LEU A 24 -4.51 -24.55 -3.44
C LEU A 24 -4.17 -25.24 -2.12
N ARG A 25 -5.18 -25.67 -1.35
CA ARG A 25 -4.93 -26.41 -0.10
C ARG A 25 -4.18 -27.72 -0.35
N SER A 26 -4.53 -28.45 -1.41
CA SER A 26 -3.80 -29.67 -1.79
C SER A 26 -2.37 -29.38 -2.24
N GLU A 27 -2.13 -28.26 -2.92
CA GLU A 27 -0.81 -27.83 -3.37
C GLU A 27 0.08 -27.38 -2.19
N LEU A 28 -0.51 -26.68 -1.21
CA LEU A 28 0.18 -26.27 0.01
C LEU A 28 0.67 -27.48 0.83
N ALA A 29 -0.04 -28.61 0.76
CA ALA A 29 0.26 -29.89 1.42
C ALA A 29 0.32 -29.86 2.96
N VAL A 30 0.04 -28.72 3.59
CA VAL A 30 -0.03 -28.50 5.04
C VAL A 30 -1.23 -27.59 5.37
N GLU A 31 -1.68 -27.59 6.63
CA GLU A 31 -2.78 -26.71 7.05
C GLU A 31 -2.37 -25.23 6.98
N PRO A 32 -3.12 -24.36 6.28
CA PRO A 32 -2.79 -22.94 6.20
C PRO A 32 -2.91 -22.24 7.56
N SER A 33 -1.90 -21.44 7.91
CA SER A 33 -1.92 -20.53 9.06
C SER A 33 -2.74 -19.27 8.78
N LEU A 34 -2.76 -18.81 7.52
CA LEU A 34 -3.42 -17.58 7.09
C LEU A 34 -3.89 -17.69 5.65
N GLY A 35 -5.12 -17.22 5.38
CA GLY A 35 -5.60 -16.91 4.04
C GLY A 35 -5.73 -15.40 3.85
N ILE A 36 -5.25 -14.89 2.73
CA ILE A 36 -5.45 -13.50 2.33
C ILE A 36 -6.06 -13.47 0.92
N SER A 37 -7.22 -12.83 0.80
CA SER A 37 -7.94 -12.69 -0.45
C SER A 37 -8.13 -11.22 -0.81
N PHE A 38 -7.92 -10.88 -2.07
CA PHE A 38 -8.24 -9.56 -2.63
C PHE A 38 -9.28 -9.75 -3.72
N ALA A 39 -10.44 -9.12 -3.59
CA ALA A 39 -11.57 -9.32 -4.48
C ALA A 39 -12.02 -8.03 -5.14
N TRP A 40 -12.54 -8.12 -6.35
CA TRP A 40 -13.11 -6.98 -7.04
C TRP A 40 -14.39 -6.48 -6.34
N ALA A 41 -14.36 -5.24 -5.85
CA ALA A 41 -15.46 -4.61 -5.13
C ALA A 41 -16.77 -4.56 -5.94
N GLY A 42 -16.71 -4.64 -7.27
CA GLY A 42 -17.90 -4.59 -8.12
C GLY A 42 -18.82 -5.82 -8.02
N TYR A 43 -18.44 -6.89 -7.32
CA TYR A 43 -19.35 -8.02 -7.05
C TYR A 43 -20.60 -7.60 -6.27
N THR A 44 -20.51 -6.55 -5.45
CA THR A 44 -21.64 -6.01 -4.69
C THR A 44 -22.72 -5.36 -5.56
N ASN A 45 -22.42 -5.09 -6.84
CA ASN A 45 -23.44 -4.63 -7.80
C ASN A 45 -24.53 -5.68 -8.04
N SER A 46 -24.17 -6.96 -7.99
CA SER A 46 -25.09 -8.07 -8.19
C SER A 46 -25.64 -8.63 -6.88
N ASP A 47 -24.82 -8.65 -5.82
CA ASP A 47 -25.19 -9.21 -4.52
C ASP A 47 -24.39 -8.55 -3.39
N GLN A 48 -25.10 -7.88 -2.47
CA GLN A 48 -24.48 -7.15 -1.37
C GLN A 48 -23.79 -8.08 -0.34
N ASN A 49 -24.18 -9.36 -0.25
CA ASN A 49 -23.63 -10.30 0.73
C ASN A 49 -22.56 -11.23 0.14
N CYS A 50 -22.14 -10.99 -1.10
CA CYS A 50 -21.23 -11.87 -1.83
C CYS A 50 -19.88 -12.09 -1.12
N PHE A 51 -19.43 -11.14 -0.30
CA PHE A 51 -18.15 -11.25 0.41
C PHE A 51 -18.26 -12.07 1.70
N GLU A 52 -19.41 -12.06 2.39
CA GLU A 52 -19.68 -13.04 3.45
C GLU A 52 -19.72 -14.45 2.88
N GLU A 53 -20.44 -14.67 1.77
CA GLU A 53 -20.53 -15.99 1.12
C GLU A 53 -19.17 -16.47 0.61
N LEU A 54 -18.41 -15.60 -0.07
CA LEU A 54 -17.05 -15.91 -0.48
C LEU A 54 -16.18 -16.23 0.73
N SER A 55 -16.27 -15.46 1.81
CA SER A 55 -15.52 -15.71 3.04
C SER A 55 -15.86 -17.07 3.66
N ASP A 56 -17.14 -17.46 3.66
CA ASP A 56 -17.58 -18.76 4.15
C ASP A 56 -16.98 -19.90 3.33
N ILE A 57 -17.08 -19.84 1.99
CA ILE A 57 -16.52 -20.87 1.11
C ILE A 57 -15.01 -20.98 1.29
N LEU A 58 -14.30 -19.84 1.29
CA LEU A 58 -12.85 -19.82 1.47
C LEU A 58 -12.43 -20.38 2.84
N THR A 59 -13.15 -20.02 3.90
CA THR A 59 -12.86 -20.51 5.27
C THR A 59 -13.09 -22.01 5.37
N ILE A 60 -14.27 -22.48 4.93
CA ILE A 60 -14.69 -23.89 5.07
C ILE A 60 -13.82 -24.80 4.22
N TYR A 61 -13.63 -24.49 2.93
CA TYR A 61 -12.91 -25.37 2.02
C TYR A 61 -11.40 -25.12 2.02
N GLY A 62 -10.95 -23.96 2.48
CA GLY A 62 -9.54 -23.67 2.73
C GLY A 62 -9.02 -24.19 4.08
N HIS A 63 -9.90 -24.59 5.00
CA HIS A 63 -9.55 -24.91 6.39
C HIS A 63 -8.84 -23.74 7.10
N LEU A 64 -9.30 -22.50 6.86
CA LEU A 64 -8.65 -21.31 7.36
C LEU A 64 -9.11 -20.99 8.79
N LYS A 65 -8.14 -20.79 9.69
CA LYS A 65 -8.40 -20.21 11.02
C LYS A 65 -8.49 -18.69 10.96
N GLU A 66 -7.64 -18.11 10.11
CA GLU A 66 -7.55 -16.67 9.88
C GLU A 66 -7.73 -16.40 8.39
N LEU A 67 -8.76 -15.63 8.05
CA LEU A 67 -9.04 -15.15 6.69
C LEU A 67 -9.19 -13.63 6.71
N ILE A 68 -8.37 -12.98 5.88
CA ILE A 68 -8.51 -11.56 5.54
C ILE A 68 -9.03 -11.49 4.11
N LEU A 69 -10.14 -10.78 3.90
CA LEU A 69 -10.64 -10.48 2.57
C LEU A 69 -10.77 -8.97 2.40
N ILE A 70 -10.14 -8.45 1.35
CA ILE A 70 -10.13 -7.03 1.01
C ILE A 70 -10.84 -6.85 -0.32
N ALA A 71 -11.91 -6.07 -0.34
CA ALA A 71 -12.63 -5.71 -1.55
C ALA A 71 -12.11 -4.38 -2.10
N SER A 72 -11.69 -4.37 -3.37
CA SER A 72 -11.08 -3.20 -4.00
C SER A 72 -11.40 -3.07 -5.49
N SER A 73 -11.12 -1.93 -6.11
CA SER A 73 -11.45 -1.68 -7.53
C SER A 73 -10.63 -2.53 -8.52
N GLY A 74 -9.52 -3.09 -8.06
CA GLY A 74 -8.69 -3.99 -8.84
C GLY A 74 -7.89 -4.92 -7.95
N ILE A 75 -7.44 -6.02 -8.55
CA ILE A 75 -6.71 -7.08 -7.87
C ILE A 75 -5.40 -7.36 -8.58
N VAL A 76 -4.47 -7.96 -7.85
CA VAL A 76 -3.17 -8.40 -8.35
C VAL A 76 -3.01 -9.88 -8.03
N GLY A 77 -2.52 -10.66 -8.98
CA GLY A 77 -2.19 -12.07 -8.75
C GLY A 77 -1.32 -12.64 -9.85
N GLN A 78 -0.24 -13.33 -9.49
CA GLN A 78 0.62 -14.09 -10.41
C GLN A 78 1.05 -13.30 -11.66
N GLY A 79 1.53 -12.06 -11.46
CA GLY A 79 1.96 -11.19 -12.56
C GLY A 79 0.85 -10.55 -13.38
N ILE A 80 -0.40 -10.60 -12.91
CA ILE A 80 -1.58 -10.02 -13.58
C ILE A 80 -2.17 -8.92 -12.70
N GLU A 81 -2.51 -7.79 -13.33
CA GLU A 81 -3.23 -6.64 -12.78
C GLU A 81 -4.62 -6.57 -13.42
N ASN A 82 -5.64 -7.01 -12.68
CA ASN A 82 -7.03 -6.87 -13.13
C ASN A 82 -7.63 -5.58 -12.56
N GLU A 83 -7.66 -4.54 -13.37
CA GLU A 83 -8.28 -3.26 -13.05
C GLU A 83 -9.75 -3.25 -13.52
N GLY A 84 -10.70 -3.31 -12.58
CA GLY A 84 -12.13 -3.15 -12.85
C GLY A 84 -12.85 -4.36 -13.43
N GLN A 85 -12.31 -5.58 -13.26
CA GLN A 85 -12.91 -6.81 -13.77
C GLN A 85 -13.22 -7.79 -12.64
N ALA A 86 -14.32 -8.53 -12.79
CA ALA A 86 -14.74 -9.59 -11.88
C ALA A 86 -13.63 -10.62 -11.71
N SER A 87 -12.95 -10.54 -10.57
CA SER A 87 -11.86 -11.43 -10.20
C SER A 87 -11.56 -11.34 -8.71
N PHE A 88 -10.87 -12.34 -8.18
CA PHE A 88 -10.20 -12.25 -6.90
C PHE A 88 -8.87 -13.01 -6.94
N SER A 89 -7.89 -12.59 -6.15
CA SER A 89 -6.70 -13.40 -5.86
C SER A 89 -6.81 -13.98 -4.45
N LEU A 90 -6.35 -15.21 -4.28
CA LEU A 90 -6.28 -15.88 -2.98
C LEU A 90 -4.85 -16.38 -2.76
N MET A 91 -4.30 -16.09 -1.60
CA MET A 91 -3.05 -16.64 -1.11
C MET A 91 -3.29 -17.43 0.17
N LEU A 92 -2.76 -18.65 0.21
CA LEU A 92 -2.70 -19.47 1.41
C LEU A 92 -1.24 -19.54 1.89
N LEU A 93 -1.04 -19.26 3.18
CA LEU A 93 0.27 -19.19 3.81
C LEU A 93 0.36 -20.22 4.94
N HIS A 94 1.48 -20.93 5.01
CA HIS A 94 1.85 -21.75 6.16
C HIS A 94 3.29 -21.50 6.61
N HIS A 95 3.43 -21.28 7.90
CA HIS A 95 4.70 -21.26 8.60
C HIS A 95 4.49 -21.68 10.05
N GLU A 96 5.26 -22.66 10.55
CA GLU A 96 5.10 -23.19 11.90
C GLU A 96 5.31 -22.14 12.98
N ALA A 97 6.30 -21.26 12.81
CA ALA A 97 6.57 -20.17 13.74
C ALA A 97 5.72 -18.91 13.54
N LEU A 98 4.91 -18.81 12.48
CA LEU A 98 4.11 -17.60 12.23
C LEU A 98 2.95 -17.53 13.22
N LYS A 99 2.95 -16.44 14.00
CA LYS A 99 1.82 -16.02 14.83
C LYS A 99 1.16 -14.83 14.15
N VAL A 100 -0.14 -14.94 13.93
CA VAL A 100 -0.94 -13.90 13.26
C VAL A 100 -2.33 -13.84 13.88
N GLN A 101 -2.85 -12.63 14.04
CA GLN A 101 -4.21 -12.38 14.50
C GLN A 101 -4.66 -11.02 13.95
N GLY A 102 -5.86 -10.95 13.39
CA GLY A 102 -6.47 -9.69 12.97
C GLY A 102 -7.07 -8.95 14.16
N ILE A 103 -6.79 -7.66 14.23
CA ILE A 103 -7.24 -6.77 15.30
C ILE A 103 -8.01 -5.61 14.66
N PRO A 104 -9.36 -5.63 14.72
CA PRO A 104 -10.18 -4.49 14.32
C PRO A 104 -9.90 -3.28 15.21
N ILE A 105 -9.64 -2.13 14.60
CA ILE A 105 -9.41 -0.85 15.24
C ILE A 105 -10.46 0.13 14.72
N ASP A 106 -11.36 0.57 15.60
CA ASP A 106 -12.32 1.62 15.28
C ASP A 106 -11.78 3.02 15.63
N THR A 107 -12.57 4.06 15.33
CA THR A 107 -12.19 5.45 15.58
C THR A 107 -12.09 5.81 17.06
N GLN A 108 -12.83 5.12 17.94
CA GLN A 108 -12.83 5.38 19.38
C GLN A 108 -11.56 4.84 20.04
N LEU A 109 -11.09 3.68 19.57
CA LEU A 109 -9.89 3.04 20.09
C LEU A 109 -8.62 3.84 19.78
N ILE A 110 -8.54 4.49 18.62
CA ILE A 110 -7.34 5.26 18.19
C ILE A 110 -6.89 6.28 19.22
N ASP A 111 -7.81 7.00 19.85
CA ASP A 111 -7.47 8.07 20.79
C ASP A 111 -6.71 7.51 22.02
N SER A 112 -7.01 6.27 22.42
CA SER A 112 -6.29 5.60 23.50
C SER A 112 -4.88 5.14 23.08
N LEU A 113 -4.63 4.93 21.78
CA LEU A 113 -3.37 4.38 21.26
C LEU A 113 -2.24 5.42 21.17
N GLU A 114 -2.52 6.70 21.47
CA GLU A 114 -1.47 7.69 21.69
C GLU A 114 -0.52 7.30 22.84
N ILE A 115 -1.04 6.57 23.84
CA ILE A 115 -0.26 6.06 24.96
C ILE A 115 0.33 4.69 24.57
N VAL A 116 1.66 4.61 24.48
CA VAL A 116 2.39 3.39 24.06
C VAL A 116 2.00 2.15 24.88
N ASP A 117 1.81 2.29 26.19
CA ASP A 117 1.45 1.16 27.05
C ASP A 117 0.06 0.55 26.74
N ASN A 118 -0.86 1.31 26.14
CA ASN A 118 -2.19 0.82 25.78
C ASN A 118 -2.14 -0.22 24.64
N TRP A 119 -1.06 -0.25 23.84
CA TRP A 119 -0.88 -1.24 22.79
C TRP A 119 -0.77 -2.68 23.33
N LYS A 120 -0.27 -2.86 24.56
CA LYS A 120 -0.20 -4.19 25.22
C LYS A 120 -1.57 -4.80 25.49
N ALA A 121 -2.63 -3.98 25.54
CA ALA A 121 -3.99 -4.46 25.75
C ALA A 121 -4.65 -4.96 24.45
N ILE A 122 -4.13 -4.56 23.28
CA ILE A 122 -4.72 -4.89 21.97
C ILE A 122 -3.85 -5.86 21.16
N VAL A 123 -2.52 -5.76 21.26
CA VAL A 123 -1.58 -6.67 20.60
C VAL A 123 -1.12 -7.70 21.61
N SER A 124 -1.55 -8.95 21.41
CA SER A 124 -1.34 -10.07 22.32
C SER A 124 0.07 -10.69 22.24
N PHE A 125 0.87 -10.29 21.25
CA PHE A 125 2.22 -10.79 21.04
C PHE A 125 3.27 -9.97 21.76
N ASP A 126 4.38 -10.62 22.13
CA ASP A 126 5.55 -9.93 22.63
C ASP A 126 6.07 -8.96 21.54
N PRO A 127 6.26 -7.67 21.83
CA PRO A 127 6.79 -6.70 20.87
C PRO A 127 8.09 -7.13 20.19
N SER A 128 8.95 -7.92 20.86
CA SER A 128 10.20 -8.42 20.30
C SER A 128 10.02 -9.52 19.25
N GLU A 129 8.88 -10.21 19.27
CA GLU A 129 8.50 -11.23 18.30
C GLU A 129 7.86 -10.63 17.04
N ILE A 130 7.35 -9.40 17.09
CA ILE A 130 6.68 -8.76 15.95
C ILE A 130 7.73 -8.35 14.91
N LYS A 131 7.53 -8.80 13.68
CA LYS A 131 8.42 -8.59 12.53
C LYS A 131 7.82 -7.66 11.49
N GLY A 132 6.52 -7.41 11.56
CA GLY A 132 5.85 -6.44 10.72
C GLY A 132 4.34 -6.43 10.92
N PHE A 133 3.66 -5.59 10.15
CA PHE A 133 2.20 -5.47 10.17
C PHE A 133 1.63 -5.50 8.75
N ALA A 134 0.45 -6.10 8.57
CA ALA A 134 -0.46 -5.67 7.51
C ALA A 134 -1.50 -4.71 8.10
N VAL A 135 -1.80 -3.64 7.37
CA VAL A 135 -2.72 -2.60 7.77
C VAL A 135 -3.66 -2.29 6.62
N PHE A 136 -4.96 -2.50 6.84
CA PHE A 136 -6.00 -2.16 5.87
C PHE A 136 -6.95 -1.16 6.49
N SER A 137 -7.22 -0.06 5.81
CA SER A 137 -8.02 1.03 6.36
C SER A 137 -9.20 1.33 5.46
N GLU A 138 -10.39 1.50 6.04
CA GLU A 138 -11.50 2.14 5.33
C GLU A 138 -11.13 3.59 4.99
N PRO A 139 -11.70 4.17 3.90
CA PRO A 139 -11.35 5.52 3.46
C PRO A 139 -11.55 6.64 4.50
N ASN A 140 -12.54 6.51 5.38
CA ASN A 140 -12.88 7.54 6.38
C ASN A 140 -12.12 7.40 7.71
N PHE A 141 -11.32 6.36 7.87
CA PHE A 141 -10.53 6.14 9.08
C PHE A 141 -9.29 7.05 9.09
N PRO A 142 -8.91 7.66 10.23
CA PRO A 142 -7.80 8.62 10.29
C PRO A 142 -6.44 7.88 10.31
N ILE A 143 -6.11 7.25 9.19
CA ILE A 143 -4.98 6.32 9.05
C ILE A 143 -3.62 6.98 9.30
N GLU A 144 -3.40 8.23 8.90
CA GLU A 144 -2.14 8.93 9.15
C GLU A 144 -1.90 9.13 10.66
N ARG A 145 -2.96 9.39 11.44
CA ARG A 145 -2.89 9.48 12.90
C ARG A 145 -2.60 8.11 13.51
N PHE A 146 -3.26 7.06 13.03
CA PHE A 146 -2.99 5.69 13.46
C PHE A 146 -1.54 5.28 13.19
N LEU A 147 -1.01 5.53 11.98
CA LEU A 147 0.37 5.21 11.63
C LEU A 147 1.39 5.99 12.48
N LYS A 148 1.08 7.24 12.85
CA LYS A 148 1.90 8.00 13.81
C LYS A 148 2.00 7.26 15.15
N TYR A 149 0.89 6.78 15.70
CA TYR A 149 0.88 6.04 16.96
C TYR A 149 1.54 4.66 16.83
N LEU A 150 1.34 3.97 15.70
CA LEU A 150 2.00 2.70 15.40
C LEU A 150 3.53 2.87 15.37
N ASN A 151 4.04 3.92 14.73
CA ASN A 151 5.47 4.21 14.68
C ASN A 151 6.07 4.54 16.06
N GLN A 152 5.28 5.15 16.96
CA GLN A 152 5.71 5.45 18.33
C GLN A 152 5.78 4.18 19.18
N ALA A 153 4.81 3.27 19.03
CA ALA A 153 4.76 2.03 19.79
C ALA A 153 5.73 0.95 19.27
N TYR A 154 5.94 0.89 17.95
CA TYR A 154 6.76 -0.11 17.27
C TYR A 154 7.76 0.54 16.30
N PRO A 155 8.79 1.21 16.83
CA PRO A 155 9.79 1.88 15.99
C PRO A 155 10.56 0.88 15.12
N ASN A 156 10.80 1.23 13.86
CA ASN A 156 11.51 0.41 12.87
C ASN A 156 10.83 -0.93 12.50
N ILE A 157 9.59 -1.17 12.91
CA ILE A 157 8.82 -2.34 12.48
C ILE A 157 8.01 -1.95 11.23
N PRO A 158 8.21 -2.63 10.09
CA PRO A 158 7.55 -2.24 8.85
C PRO A 158 6.06 -2.61 8.85
N ALA A 159 5.25 -1.77 8.23
CA ALA A 159 3.86 -2.03 7.91
C ALA A 159 3.66 -2.06 6.39
N TRP A 160 2.82 -2.96 5.92
CA TRP A 160 2.38 -3.07 4.52
C TRP A 160 0.86 -2.99 4.45
N GLY A 161 0.31 -2.57 3.32
CA GLY A 161 -1.12 -2.63 3.05
C GLY A 161 -1.60 -1.34 2.41
N GLY A 162 -2.78 -0.86 2.79
CA GLY A 162 -3.33 0.35 2.18
C GLY A 162 -4.81 0.57 2.43
N ILE A 163 -5.34 1.58 1.74
CA ILE A 163 -6.75 1.93 1.73
C ILE A 163 -7.39 1.28 0.50
N PRO A 164 -8.27 0.28 0.64
CA PRO A 164 -8.95 -0.31 -0.50
C PRO A 164 -9.85 0.70 -1.22
N THR A 165 -10.03 0.52 -2.52
CA THR A 165 -10.88 1.35 -3.37
C THR A 165 -12.25 0.68 -3.49
N GLY A 166 -13.06 0.87 -2.45
CA GLY A 166 -14.44 0.39 -2.40
C GLY A 166 -15.45 1.44 -2.89
N LYS A 167 -16.72 1.02 -2.95
CA LYS A 167 -17.83 1.96 -3.06
C LYS A 167 -18.04 2.65 -1.72
N GLU A 168 -18.55 3.88 -1.79
CA GLU A 168 -18.90 4.64 -0.60
C GLU A 168 -19.99 3.92 0.20
N ASN A 169 -19.81 3.81 1.52
CA ASN A 169 -20.72 3.15 2.46
C ASN A 169 -20.89 1.62 2.31
N GLU A 170 -20.02 0.94 1.57
CA GLU A 170 -19.95 -0.52 1.55
C GLU A 170 -18.69 -1.03 2.27
N PRO A 171 -18.76 -2.11 3.08
CA PRO A 171 -17.56 -2.64 3.74
C PRO A 171 -16.56 -3.16 2.71
N CYS A 172 -15.31 -2.73 2.86
CA CYS A 172 -14.20 -3.14 1.99
C CYS A 172 -13.19 -4.07 2.67
N ILE A 173 -13.38 -4.34 3.96
CA ILE A 173 -12.49 -5.17 4.79
C ILE A 173 -13.34 -6.20 5.52
N TYR A 174 -12.97 -7.46 5.38
CA TYR A 174 -13.60 -8.58 6.05
C TYR A 174 -12.53 -9.39 6.77
N TYR A 175 -12.82 -9.74 8.01
CA TYR A 175 -11.95 -10.58 8.83
C TYR A 175 -12.77 -11.70 9.45
N ASN A 176 -12.38 -12.95 9.19
CA ASN A 176 -13.05 -14.16 9.65
C ASN A 176 -14.59 -14.13 9.42
N ARG A 177 -14.97 -13.75 8.18
CA ARG A 177 -16.35 -13.66 7.65
C ARG A 177 -17.17 -12.48 8.14
N LYS A 178 -16.57 -11.54 8.88
CA LYS A 178 -17.27 -10.35 9.37
C LYS A 178 -16.74 -9.10 8.70
N PRO A 179 -17.61 -8.18 8.25
CA PRO A 179 -17.17 -6.86 7.84
C PRO A 179 -16.55 -6.13 9.04
N ILE A 180 -15.46 -5.42 8.79
CA ILE A 180 -14.75 -4.61 9.79
C ILE A 180 -14.92 -3.15 9.43
N SER A 181 -15.32 -2.34 10.42
CA SER A 181 -15.31 -0.89 10.33
C SER A 181 -14.01 -0.31 10.87
N GLY A 182 -13.52 0.75 10.25
CA GLY A 182 -12.27 1.42 10.64
C GLY A 182 -11.05 0.81 9.96
N CYS A 183 -10.19 0.17 10.73
CA CYS A 183 -8.92 -0.40 10.26
C CYS A 183 -8.75 -1.83 10.77
N LEU A 184 -8.17 -2.70 9.95
CA LEU A 184 -7.70 -4.02 10.37
C LEU A 184 -6.18 -3.97 10.50
N LEU A 185 -5.69 -4.13 11.73
CA LEU A 185 -4.27 -4.32 12.03
C LEU A 185 -3.98 -5.82 12.14
N VAL A 186 -2.94 -6.28 11.48
CA VAL A 186 -2.53 -7.69 11.47
C VAL A 186 -1.04 -7.79 11.78
N PRO A 187 -0.65 -8.02 13.04
CA PRO A 187 0.74 -8.25 13.38
C PRO A 187 1.22 -9.59 12.84
N PHE A 188 2.40 -9.57 12.20
CA PHE A 188 3.16 -10.75 11.80
C PHE A 188 4.25 -10.95 12.85
N ALA A 189 4.13 -11.99 13.67
CA ALA A 189 5.05 -12.29 14.76
C ALA A 189 5.63 -13.71 14.67
N GLY A 190 6.75 -13.93 15.35
CA GLY A 190 7.47 -15.20 15.40
C GLY A 190 8.77 -15.19 14.60
N ASP A 191 9.31 -16.39 14.35
CA ASP A 191 10.56 -16.57 13.61
C ASP A 191 10.30 -16.56 12.10
N ILE A 192 9.99 -15.37 11.60
CA ILE A 192 9.74 -15.04 10.20
C ILE A 192 10.43 -13.71 9.86
N GLN A 193 10.47 -13.35 8.58
CA GLN A 193 10.87 -12.02 8.17
C GLN A 193 9.83 -11.38 7.23
N LEU A 194 9.58 -10.09 7.45
CA LEU A 194 8.77 -9.23 6.58
C LEU A 194 9.62 -8.04 6.12
N ASP A 195 10.05 -8.05 4.87
CA ASP A 195 10.66 -6.88 4.24
C ASP A 195 9.61 -6.16 3.40
N VAL A 196 9.56 -4.82 3.50
CA VAL A 196 8.59 -4.02 2.73
C VAL A 196 9.34 -2.93 1.97
N ILE A 197 9.10 -2.86 0.66
CA ILE A 197 9.60 -1.81 -0.22
C ILE A 197 8.46 -0.93 -0.74
N VAL A 198 8.78 0.31 -1.09
CA VAL A 198 7.81 1.29 -1.63
C VAL A 198 8.41 1.99 -2.84
N SER A 199 7.95 1.65 -4.04
CA SER A 199 8.40 2.29 -5.28
C SER A 199 7.44 3.40 -5.69
N GLN A 200 7.96 4.62 -5.87
CA GLN A 200 7.15 5.80 -6.20
C GLN A 200 7.08 6.05 -7.71
N ALA A 201 5.93 6.52 -8.19
CA ALA A 201 5.72 6.91 -9.58
C ALA A 201 6.13 8.34 -9.90
N CYS A 202 6.48 9.12 -8.87
CA CYS A 202 6.82 10.52 -8.99
C CYS A 202 8.31 10.73 -8.78
N ARG A 203 8.89 11.70 -9.50
CA ARG A 203 10.26 12.16 -9.29
C ARG A 203 10.30 13.66 -9.00
N PRO A 204 11.30 14.12 -8.23
CA PRO A 204 11.44 15.54 -7.90
C PRO A 204 11.74 16.39 -9.15
N ILE A 205 11.22 17.61 -9.16
CA ILE A 205 11.47 18.65 -10.17
C ILE A 205 11.71 20.00 -9.51
N GLY A 206 12.56 20.83 -10.14
CA GLY A 206 13.03 22.07 -9.52
C GLY A 206 13.85 21.83 -8.25
N GLU A 207 13.91 22.83 -7.39
CA GLU A 207 14.69 22.80 -6.13
C GLU A 207 13.81 22.42 -4.94
N PRO A 208 14.37 21.80 -3.88
CA PRO A 208 13.69 21.68 -2.60
C PRO A 208 13.59 23.07 -1.93
N TYR A 209 12.47 23.32 -1.25
CA TYR A 209 12.23 24.54 -0.50
C TYR A 209 11.61 24.23 0.86
N MET A 210 12.05 24.96 1.89
CA MET A 210 11.40 24.92 3.20
C MET A 210 10.09 25.73 3.18
N ILE A 211 9.03 25.20 3.77
CA ILE A 211 7.78 25.93 4.00
C ILE A 211 8.04 27.05 5.02
N THR A 212 7.84 28.30 4.62
CA THR A 212 8.03 29.48 5.50
C THR A 212 6.72 30.12 5.94
N ASN A 213 5.63 29.92 5.20
CA ASN A 213 4.30 30.34 5.61
C ASN A 213 3.23 29.42 5.02
N ALA A 214 2.36 28.89 5.88
CA ALA A 214 1.26 28.02 5.50
C ALA A 214 0.14 28.08 6.55
N GLU A 215 -1.09 27.81 6.10
CA GLU A 215 -2.25 27.65 6.96
C GLU A 215 -3.01 26.39 6.53
N GLN A 216 -3.24 25.46 7.47
CA GLN A 216 -3.86 24.15 7.18
C GLN A 216 -3.16 23.45 6.00
N ASN A 217 -3.84 23.35 4.85
CA ASN A 217 -3.34 22.72 3.63
C ASN A 217 -2.98 23.73 2.53
N ILE A 218 -2.88 25.02 2.86
CA ILE A 218 -2.56 26.11 1.94
C ILE A 218 -1.13 26.57 2.17
N LEU A 219 -0.30 26.47 1.13
CA LEU A 219 1.06 26.96 1.08
C LEU A 219 1.08 28.39 0.52
N TYR A 220 1.58 29.35 1.31
CA TYR A 220 1.74 30.72 0.86
C TYR A 220 3.17 30.98 0.37
N THR A 221 4.17 30.66 1.19
CA THR A 221 5.57 30.91 0.84
C THR A 221 6.48 29.72 1.09
N LEU A 222 7.39 29.50 0.15
CA LEU A 222 8.43 28.49 0.15
C LEU A 222 9.79 29.19 0.08
N GLY A 223 10.53 29.18 1.19
CA GLY A 223 11.71 30.01 1.38
C GLY A 223 11.38 31.50 1.24
N ARG A 224 11.93 32.16 0.21
CA ARG A 224 11.74 33.59 -0.10
C ARG A 224 10.79 33.85 -1.27
N LYS A 225 10.05 32.84 -1.73
CA LYS A 225 9.16 32.91 -2.90
C LYS A 225 7.75 32.50 -2.53
N THR A 226 6.77 32.89 -3.33
CA THR A 226 5.43 32.31 -3.19
C THR A 226 5.48 30.83 -3.61
N ALA A 227 4.55 30.03 -3.08
CA ALA A 227 4.44 28.63 -3.46
C ALA A 227 4.26 28.49 -4.99
N TYR A 228 3.41 29.32 -5.58
CA TYR A 228 3.17 29.36 -7.03
C TYR A 228 4.41 29.71 -7.85
N GLN A 229 5.21 30.71 -7.42
CA GLN A 229 6.45 31.05 -8.12
C GLN A 229 7.47 29.92 -8.10
N ALA A 230 7.55 29.18 -6.98
CA ALA A 230 8.39 27.98 -6.91
C ALA A 230 7.88 26.88 -7.85
N LEU A 231 6.56 26.70 -7.98
CA LEU A 231 5.95 25.75 -8.92
C LEU A 231 6.26 26.15 -10.38
N ALA A 232 6.03 27.41 -10.74
CA ALA A 232 6.33 27.93 -12.07
C ALA A 232 7.80 27.73 -12.43
N LYS A 233 8.72 28.04 -11.50
CA LYS A 233 10.16 27.79 -11.72
C LYS A 233 10.47 26.28 -11.89
N ALA A 234 9.84 25.40 -11.12
CA ALA A 234 10.02 23.96 -11.27
C ALA A 234 9.52 23.47 -12.63
N PHE A 235 8.37 23.96 -13.08
CA PHE A 235 7.84 23.70 -14.42
C PHE A 235 8.78 24.23 -15.52
N ASP A 236 9.36 25.42 -15.33
CA ASP A 236 10.32 25.99 -16.26
C ASP A 236 11.65 25.23 -16.33
N SER A 237 11.98 24.41 -15.32
CA SER A 237 13.16 23.54 -15.38
C SER A 237 12.98 22.31 -16.28
N LEU A 238 11.75 22.02 -16.69
CA LEU A 238 11.42 20.88 -17.56
C LEU A 238 11.76 21.19 -19.02
N SER A 239 12.19 20.15 -19.75
CA SER A 239 12.31 20.19 -21.21
C SER A 239 10.95 20.40 -21.89
N GLU A 240 10.97 20.87 -23.14
CA GLU A 240 9.74 21.10 -23.91
C GLU A 240 8.86 19.83 -24.00
N LYS A 241 9.49 18.67 -24.22
CA LYS A 241 8.80 17.37 -24.26
C LYS A 241 8.11 17.05 -22.93
N GLU A 242 8.77 17.30 -21.81
CA GLU A 242 8.21 17.08 -20.47
C GLU A 242 7.05 18.05 -20.22
N ARG A 243 7.21 19.34 -20.53
CA ARG A 243 6.14 20.35 -20.37
C ARG A 243 4.86 19.98 -21.10
N LEU A 244 4.97 19.41 -22.31
CA LEU A 244 3.82 18.93 -23.08
C LEU A 244 3.14 17.72 -22.43
N ALA A 245 3.89 16.89 -21.70
CA ALA A 245 3.39 15.71 -21.01
C ALA A 245 2.85 15.99 -19.59
N VAL A 246 3.01 17.21 -19.07
CA VAL A 246 2.71 17.55 -17.67
C VAL A 246 1.22 17.72 -17.35
N GLN A 247 0.31 17.73 -18.34
CA GLN A 247 -1.12 17.99 -18.12
C GLN A 247 -1.76 17.08 -17.04
N GLY A 248 -1.89 17.59 -15.80
CA GLY A 248 -2.45 16.86 -14.66
C GLY A 248 -1.47 15.95 -13.89
N HIS A 249 -0.17 16.08 -14.11
CA HIS A 249 0.87 15.20 -13.54
C HIS A 249 1.79 15.88 -12.51
N LEU A 250 1.43 17.07 -12.03
CA LEU A 250 2.20 17.80 -11.00
C LEU A 250 1.67 17.51 -9.61
N PHE A 251 2.61 17.19 -8.72
CA PHE A 251 2.37 16.85 -7.32
C PHE A 251 3.34 17.62 -6.43
N ILE A 252 3.14 17.49 -5.14
CA ILE A 252 4.08 17.98 -4.13
C ILE A 252 4.59 16.83 -3.29
N GLY A 253 5.89 16.79 -3.07
CA GLY A 253 6.57 15.86 -2.19
C GLY A 253 6.88 16.56 -0.88
N LEU A 254 6.45 15.97 0.23
CA LEU A 254 6.77 16.40 1.59
C LEU A 254 7.94 15.56 2.10
N ALA A 255 9.05 16.19 2.45
CA ALA A 255 10.23 15.46 2.92
C ALA A 255 9.89 14.59 4.13
N VAL A 256 10.37 13.35 4.12
CA VAL A 256 10.22 12.39 5.24
C VAL A 256 11.16 12.71 6.40
N SER A 257 12.29 13.38 6.12
CA SER A 257 13.31 13.77 7.09
C SER A 257 14.00 15.05 6.65
N GLU A 258 14.22 15.97 7.58
CA GLU A 258 14.99 17.21 7.35
C GLU A 258 16.51 17.00 7.46
N TYR A 259 16.95 15.80 7.85
CA TYR A 259 18.37 15.48 8.05
C TYR A 259 19.08 14.99 6.78
N LEU A 260 18.42 15.07 5.62
CA LEU A 260 18.98 14.62 4.35
C LEU A 260 19.85 15.72 3.73
N GLU A 261 21.07 15.37 3.34
CA GLU A 261 21.96 16.30 2.63
C GLU A 261 21.48 16.58 1.19
N GLU A 262 20.93 15.55 0.54
CA GLU A 262 20.39 15.62 -0.81
C GLU A 262 19.09 14.81 -0.88
N PHE A 263 18.03 15.43 -1.41
CA PHE A 263 16.73 14.79 -1.54
C PHE A 263 16.57 14.09 -2.89
N LYS A 264 16.09 12.84 -2.87
CA LYS A 264 15.93 11.98 -4.05
C LYS A 264 14.51 11.40 -4.11
N GLN A 265 14.21 10.73 -5.22
CA GLN A 265 12.99 9.93 -5.34
C GLN A 265 12.95 8.89 -4.21
N GLY A 266 11.82 8.79 -3.50
CA GLY A 266 11.66 7.95 -2.31
C GLY A 266 11.82 8.70 -0.97
N ASP A 267 12.42 9.89 -0.96
CA ASP A 267 12.60 10.71 0.25
C ASP A 267 11.41 11.64 0.54
N PHE A 268 10.35 11.53 -0.26
CA PHE A 268 9.18 12.40 -0.19
C PHE A 268 7.89 11.60 -0.04
N ILE A 269 6.95 12.13 0.72
CA ILE A 269 5.56 11.69 0.72
C ILE A 269 4.80 12.50 -0.32
N ILE A 270 4.31 11.83 -1.36
CA ILE A 270 3.66 12.47 -2.51
C ILE A 270 2.19 12.81 -2.19
N ARG A 271 1.78 14.03 -2.52
CA ARG A 271 0.42 14.55 -2.33
C ARG A 271 -0.07 15.34 -3.53
N ASN A 272 -1.39 15.36 -3.69
CA ASN A 272 -2.08 16.13 -4.72
C ASN A 272 -1.90 17.63 -4.52
N ILE A 273 -1.76 18.36 -5.63
CA ILE A 273 -2.05 19.79 -5.68
C ILE A 273 -3.54 19.91 -5.98
N LEU A 274 -4.30 20.44 -5.03
CA LEU A 274 -5.76 20.58 -5.14
C LEU A 274 -6.17 21.83 -5.91
N GLY A 275 -5.33 22.86 -5.86
CA GLY A 275 -5.56 24.11 -6.55
C GLY A 275 -4.36 25.05 -6.43
N ALA A 276 -4.29 26.01 -7.33
CA ALA A 276 -3.27 27.05 -7.35
C ALA A 276 -3.92 28.37 -7.73
N ASP A 277 -3.58 29.43 -7.00
CA ASP A 277 -4.05 30.79 -7.28
C ASP A 277 -2.85 31.65 -7.69
N PRO A 278 -2.70 31.97 -9.00
CA PRO A 278 -1.61 32.80 -9.48
C PRO A 278 -1.64 34.24 -8.94
N SER A 279 -2.80 34.75 -8.53
CA SER A 279 -2.96 36.14 -8.09
C SER A 279 -2.41 36.35 -6.68
N THR A 280 -2.70 35.42 -5.76
CA THR A 280 -2.16 35.43 -4.39
C THR A 280 -0.84 34.68 -4.27
N GLY A 281 -0.53 33.80 -5.23
CA GLY A 281 0.64 32.93 -5.23
C GLY A 281 0.50 31.70 -4.33
N ALA A 282 -0.70 31.42 -3.82
CA ALA A 282 -0.97 30.32 -2.91
C ALA A 282 -1.23 28.99 -3.65
N ILE A 283 -0.92 27.88 -3.00
CA ILE A 283 -1.18 26.52 -3.49
C ILE A 283 -1.87 25.70 -2.40
N ALA A 284 -2.99 25.07 -2.72
CA ALA A 284 -3.66 24.12 -1.86
C ALA A 284 -3.17 22.69 -2.16
N ILE A 285 -2.86 21.92 -1.12
CA ILE A 285 -2.33 20.55 -1.24
C ILE A 285 -3.22 19.54 -0.49
N GLY A 286 -3.09 18.26 -0.84
CA GLY A 286 -3.82 17.14 -0.23
C GLY A 286 -3.25 16.66 1.10
N ALA A 287 -2.68 17.54 1.91
CA ALA A 287 -2.11 17.23 3.22
C ALA A 287 -2.00 18.49 4.09
N LEU A 288 -1.83 18.31 5.41
CA LEU A 288 -1.52 19.42 6.30
C LEU A 288 -0.08 19.88 6.09
N ALA A 289 0.08 21.17 5.82
CA ALA A 289 1.37 21.82 5.70
C ALA A 289 1.96 22.10 7.08
N ARG A 290 3.28 21.87 7.22
CA ARG A 290 4.02 22.18 8.44
C ARG A 290 5.10 23.21 8.13
N ILE A 291 5.05 24.36 8.79
CA ILE A 291 6.12 25.37 8.69
C ILE A 291 7.43 24.73 9.15
N GLY A 292 8.51 24.97 8.39
CA GLY A 292 9.81 24.36 8.61
C GLY A 292 10.03 23.03 7.89
N GLN A 293 8.99 22.39 7.35
CA GLN A 293 9.14 21.16 6.56
C GLN A 293 9.64 21.48 5.14
N THR A 294 10.53 20.65 4.63
CA THR A 294 11.00 20.73 3.25
C THR A 294 9.99 20.10 2.28
N VAL A 295 9.73 20.80 1.19
CA VAL A 295 8.91 20.32 0.07
C VAL A 295 9.64 20.46 -1.25
N GLN A 296 9.30 19.60 -2.20
CA GLN A 296 9.75 19.73 -3.58
C GLN A 296 8.62 19.33 -4.51
N TYR A 297 8.45 20.07 -5.62
CA TYR A 297 7.48 19.68 -6.63
C TYR A 297 7.87 18.39 -7.30
N GLN A 298 6.88 17.64 -7.73
CA GLN A 298 7.05 16.28 -8.21
C GLN A 298 6.33 16.13 -9.54
N LEU A 299 6.92 15.36 -10.45
CA LEU A 299 6.32 14.99 -11.72
C LEU A 299 6.07 13.49 -11.73
N ARG A 300 4.83 13.10 -12.03
CA ARG A 300 4.48 11.69 -12.25
C ARG A 300 4.99 11.25 -13.61
N ASP A 301 5.86 10.24 -13.62
CA ASP A 301 6.64 9.87 -14.79
C ASP A 301 6.72 8.33 -14.90
N PRO A 302 6.08 7.71 -15.90
CA PRO A 302 6.06 6.26 -16.06
C PRO A 302 7.47 5.66 -16.18
N ALA A 303 8.40 6.33 -16.85
CA ALA A 303 9.76 5.81 -17.04
C ALA A 303 10.52 5.75 -15.71
N SER A 304 10.47 6.84 -14.94
CA SER A 304 11.07 6.90 -13.60
C SER A 304 10.40 5.94 -12.62
N ALA A 305 9.10 5.72 -12.75
CA ALA A 305 8.36 4.75 -11.94
C ALA A 305 8.85 3.31 -12.17
N THR A 306 9.10 2.93 -13.43
CA THR A 306 9.63 1.61 -13.79
C THR A 306 11.06 1.42 -13.29
N LEU A 307 11.93 2.41 -13.50
CA LEU A 307 13.33 2.34 -13.04
C LEU A 307 13.43 2.28 -11.52
N SER A 308 12.59 3.03 -10.80
CA SER A 308 12.52 2.99 -9.34
C SER A 308 12.13 1.59 -8.84
N LEU A 309 11.11 0.97 -9.45
CA LEU A 309 10.68 -0.37 -9.06
C LEU A 309 11.76 -1.43 -9.35
N GLN A 310 12.36 -1.38 -10.55
CA GLN A 310 13.44 -2.30 -10.92
C GLN A 310 14.61 -2.25 -9.95
N LYS A 311 15.03 -1.04 -9.56
CA LYS A 311 16.09 -0.84 -8.58
C LYS A 311 15.74 -1.47 -7.23
N MET A 312 14.53 -1.24 -6.72
CA MET A 312 14.12 -1.79 -5.42
C MET A 312 13.98 -3.31 -5.44
N LEU A 313 13.47 -3.89 -6.53
CA LEU A 313 13.39 -5.34 -6.69
C LEU A 313 14.77 -5.99 -6.81
N GLU A 314 15.72 -5.32 -7.48
CA GLU A 314 17.11 -5.76 -7.53
C GLU A 314 17.77 -5.75 -6.15
N GLU A 315 17.58 -4.66 -5.40
CA GLU A 315 18.08 -4.54 -4.03
C GLU A 315 17.51 -5.64 -3.11
N GLU A 316 16.20 -5.93 -3.19
CA GLU A 316 15.62 -7.03 -2.42
C GLU A 316 16.14 -8.40 -2.84
N LYS A 317 16.34 -8.63 -4.14
CA LYS A 317 16.93 -9.87 -4.62
C LYS A 317 18.36 -10.05 -4.09
N LEU A 318 19.15 -8.98 -4.04
CA LEU A 318 20.50 -8.98 -3.46
C LEU A 318 20.46 -9.23 -1.94
N LYS A 319 19.52 -8.61 -1.22
CA LYS A 319 19.32 -8.87 0.22
C LYS A 319 18.98 -10.33 0.49
N ALA A 320 18.01 -10.90 -0.23
CA ALA A 320 17.63 -12.31 -0.13
C ALA A 320 18.83 -13.24 -0.40
N ALA A 321 19.60 -12.97 -1.45
CA ALA A 321 20.82 -13.72 -1.76
C ALA A 321 21.87 -13.63 -0.65
N SER A 322 22.06 -12.44 -0.05
CA SER A 322 23.01 -12.23 1.05
C SER A 322 22.64 -13.00 2.31
N ARG A 323 21.33 -13.07 2.63
CA ARG A 323 20.80 -13.82 3.77
C ARG A 323 20.73 -15.32 3.51
N LYS A 324 20.82 -15.74 2.25
CA LYS A 324 20.60 -17.13 1.79
C LYS A 324 19.20 -17.66 2.14
N VAL A 325 18.22 -16.76 2.20
CA VAL A 325 16.81 -17.09 2.40
C VAL A 325 16.02 -16.36 1.32
N ALA A 326 15.33 -17.11 0.48
CA ALA A 326 14.51 -16.55 -0.60
C ALA A 326 13.09 -16.28 -0.08
N PRO A 327 12.46 -15.18 -0.50
CA PRO A 327 11.07 -14.94 -0.15
C PRO A 327 10.18 -16.03 -0.74
N TYR A 328 9.20 -16.48 0.03
CA TYR A 328 8.27 -17.53 -0.36
C TYR A 328 6.88 -17.01 -0.73
N ALA A 329 6.60 -15.73 -0.46
CA ALA A 329 5.35 -15.07 -0.84
C ALA A 329 5.54 -13.55 -1.01
N VAL A 330 4.72 -12.97 -1.88
CA VAL A 330 4.66 -11.52 -2.12
C VAL A 330 3.23 -11.01 -1.99
N LEU A 331 3.06 -9.97 -1.18
CA LEU A 331 1.84 -9.19 -1.10
C LEU A 331 2.08 -7.80 -1.70
N GLN A 332 1.19 -7.35 -2.58
CA GLN A 332 1.38 -6.10 -3.32
C GLN A 332 0.16 -5.18 -3.25
N ALA A 333 0.41 -3.92 -2.89
CA ALA A 333 -0.57 -2.84 -2.97
C ALA A 333 -0.12 -1.88 -4.08
N ILE A 334 -0.99 -1.60 -5.06
CA ILE A 334 -0.70 -0.72 -6.19
C ILE A 334 -1.63 0.48 -6.13
N CYS A 335 -1.12 1.70 -6.20
CA CYS A 335 -1.99 2.87 -6.29
C CYS A 335 -2.90 2.79 -7.51
N THR A 336 -4.15 3.19 -7.37
CA THR A 336 -5.02 3.48 -8.53
C THR A 336 -4.45 4.58 -9.42
N GLY A 337 -3.57 5.43 -8.88
CA GLY A 337 -2.69 6.32 -9.64
C GLY A 337 -1.51 5.63 -10.32
N ARG A 338 -1.45 4.30 -10.41
CA ARG A 338 -0.50 3.54 -11.24
C ARG A 338 -1.29 2.71 -12.25
N GLY A 339 -0.86 1.48 -12.56
CA GLY A 339 -1.52 0.63 -13.57
C GLY A 339 -1.78 1.38 -14.87
N LYS A 340 -2.96 1.19 -15.47
CA LYS A 340 -3.38 1.87 -16.71
C LYS A 340 -3.36 3.39 -16.63
N ASN A 341 -3.61 3.97 -15.44
CA ASN A 341 -3.60 5.42 -15.27
C ASN A 341 -2.19 6.03 -15.41
N LEU A 342 -1.13 5.24 -15.25
CA LEU A 342 0.26 5.69 -15.40
C LEU A 342 0.89 5.14 -16.68
N PHE A 343 0.74 3.84 -16.92
CA PHE A 343 1.42 3.12 -18.00
C PHE A 343 0.58 3.02 -19.28
N GLY A 344 -0.63 3.61 -19.28
CA GLY A 344 -1.54 3.62 -20.40
C GLY A 344 -2.04 2.20 -20.74
N PRO A 345 -2.04 1.78 -22.02
CA PRO A 345 -2.50 0.45 -22.41
C PRO A 345 -1.55 -0.68 -21.97
N SER A 346 -0.38 -0.36 -21.40
CA SER A 346 0.56 -1.36 -20.90
C SER A 346 0.00 -1.99 -19.63
N ALA A 347 -0.47 -3.23 -19.74
CA ALA A 347 -1.00 -3.96 -18.60
C ALA A 347 0.12 -4.60 -17.76
N ASN A 348 -0.18 -4.82 -16.48
CA ASN A 348 0.57 -5.71 -15.59
C ASN A 348 2.00 -5.25 -15.24
N VAL A 349 2.36 -3.97 -15.44
CA VAL A 349 3.75 -3.51 -15.34
C VAL A 349 4.36 -3.79 -13.97
N ASP A 350 3.65 -3.45 -12.89
CA ASP A 350 4.14 -3.60 -11.53
C ASP A 350 4.11 -5.06 -11.09
N ALA A 351 3.02 -5.78 -11.38
CA ALA A 351 2.87 -7.18 -11.00
C ALA A 351 3.85 -8.09 -11.76
N LYS A 352 4.02 -7.87 -13.06
CA LYS A 352 4.96 -8.61 -13.90
C LYS A 352 6.40 -8.36 -13.47
N SER A 353 6.74 -7.13 -13.06
CA SER A 353 8.09 -6.83 -12.56
C SER A 353 8.47 -7.71 -11.37
N VAL A 354 7.54 -7.97 -10.44
CA VAL A 354 7.77 -8.92 -9.34
C VAL A 354 8.10 -10.32 -9.87
N GLN A 355 7.32 -10.83 -10.82
CA GLN A 355 7.53 -12.17 -11.41
C GLN A 355 8.82 -12.24 -12.24
N ASP A 356 9.24 -11.17 -12.89
CA ASP A 356 10.48 -11.14 -13.68
C ASP A 356 11.71 -11.23 -12.74
N TYR A 357 11.64 -10.66 -11.53
CA TYR A 357 12.74 -10.71 -10.54
C TYR A 357 12.70 -11.97 -9.65
N PHE A 358 11.50 -12.43 -9.30
CA PHE A 358 11.22 -13.60 -8.45
C PHE A 358 10.27 -14.57 -9.17
N PRO A 359 10.76 -15.33 -10.17
CA PRO A 359 9.89 -16.16 -11.01
C PRO A 359 9.15 -17.24 -10.22
N GLY A 360 7.82 -17.29 -10.40
CA GLY A 360 6.97 -18.30 -9.79
C GLY A 360 6.67 -18.06 -8.32
N ILE A 361 7.09 -16.92 -7.75
CA ILE A 361 6.72 -16.57 -6.38
C ILE A 361 5.21 -16.41 -6.27
N PRO A 362 4.55 -17.04 -5.28
CA PRO A 362 3.16 -16.77 -4.97
C PRO A 362 2.95 -15.29 -4.72
N GLN A 363 2.06 -14.68 -5.51
CA GLN A 363 1.79 -13.24 -5.49
C GLN A 363 0.29 -12.99 -5.41
N ALA A 364 -0.11 -12.14 -4.46
CA ALA A 364 -1.47 -11.62 -4.34
C ALA A 364 -1.44 -10.14 -3.97
N GLY A 365 -2.51 -9.42 -4.25
CA GLY A 365 -2.55 -7.99 -3.97
C GLY A 365 -3.78 -7.28 -4.50
N PHE A 366 -3.79 -5.97 -4.35
CA PHE A 366 -4.93 -5.12 -4.69
C PHE A 366 -4.50 -3.74 -5.16
N PHE A 367 -5.44 -3.05 -5.81
CA PHE A 367 -5.31 -1.63 -6.10
C PHE A 367 -5.82 -0.81 -4.91
N ALA A 368 -5.10 0.23 -4.49
CA ALA A 368 -5.38 1.03 -3.31
C ALA A 368 -5.57 2.52 -3.64
N ASN A 369 -6.27 3.25 -2.76
CA ASN A 369 -6.38 4.71 -2.77
C ASN A 369 -5.27 5.38 -1.92
N GLY A 370 -4.26 4.60 -1.54
CA GLY A 370 -3.14 4.99 -0.71
C GLY A 370 -2.48 3.73 -0.17
N GLU A 371 -1.16 3.65 -0.32
CA GLU A 371 -0.37 2.48 0.03
C GLU A 371 0.31 2.70 1.38
N ILE A 372 0.35 1.69 2.22
CA ILE A 372 1.07 1.75 3.50
C ILE A 372 2.41 1.06 3.32
N GLY A 373 3.48 1.74 3.71
CA GLY A 373 4.83 1.22 3.61
C GLY A 373 5.86 2.04 4.39
N PRO A 374 7.02 1.46 4.71
CA PRO A 374 8.07 2.17 5.42
C PRO A 374 8.82 3.15 4.51
N SER A 375 9.27 4.25 5.09
CA SER A 375 10.32 5.13 4.58
C SER A 375 11.12 5.65 5.78
N TRP A 376 12.44 5.60 5.72
CA TRP A 376 13.32 6.08 6.81
C TRP A 376 12.98 5.53 8.21
N GLY A 377 12.66 4.23 8.31
CA GLY A 377 12.37 3.55 9.59
C GLY A 377 10.99 3.84 10.18
N MET A 378 10.15 4.58 9.45
CA MET A 378 8.78 4.92 9.86
C MET A 378 7.78 4.54 8.77
N ASN A 379 6.57 4.19 9.17
CA ASN A 379 5.48 3.83 8.26
C ASN A 379 4.66 5.06 7.88
N PHE A 380 4.36 5.19 6.58
CA PHE A 380 3.59 6.31 6.03
C PHE A 380 2.48 5.81 5.11
N LEU A 381 1.48 6.67 4.92
CA LEU A 381 0.54 6.57 3.82
C LEU A 381 1.15 7.25 2.59
N HIS A 382 1.50 6.45 1.59
CA HIS A 382 2.02 6.87 0.31
C HIS A 382 0.89 7.04 -0.69
N GLY A 383 1.10 7.94 -1.65
CA GLY A 383 0.27 8.06 -2.84
C GLY A 383 1.15 7.89 -4.08
N TYR A 384 0.54 7.44 -5.17
CA TYR A 384 1.25 7.22 -6.44
C TYR A 384 2.41 6.23 -6.30
N SER A 385 2.26 5.19 -5.49
CA SER A 385 3.31 4.20 -5.25
C SER A 385 2.82 2.76 -5.50
N THR A 386 3.75 1.81 -5.47
CA THR A 386 3.44 0.43 -5.13
C THR A 386 4.21 0.05 -3.88
N SER A 387 3.53 -0.57 -2.93
CA SER A 387 4.15 -1.16 -1.75
C SER A 387 4.11 -2.68 -1.85
N ILE A 388 5.26 -3.32 -1.62
CA ILE A 388 5.45 -4.76 -1.80
C ILE A 388 6.03 -5.33 -0.52
N ALA A 389 5.34 -6.29 0.08
CA ALA A 389 5.82 -7.06 1.20
C ALA A 389 6.34 -8.43 0.74
N PHE A 390 7.55 -8.77 1.17
CA PHE A 390 8.20 -10.05 0.95
C PHE A 390 8.20 -10.82 2.27
N LEU A 391 7.55 -11.99 2.28
CA LEU A 391 7.64 -12.92 3.41
C LEU A 391 8.77 -13.91 3.16
N THR A 392 9.69 -13.99 4.12
CA THR A 392 10.92 -14.80 4.02
C THR A 392 11.10 -15.71 5.21
#